data_AF-A0A0J6CZ91-F1
#
_entry.id   AF-A0A0J6CZ91-F1
#
_cell.length_a   1.000
_cell.length_b   1.000
_cell.length_c   1.000
_cell.angle_alpha   90.00
_cell.angle_beta   90.00
_cell.angle_gamma   90.00
#
_symmetry.space_group_name_H-M   'P 1'
#
loop_
_entity.id
_entity.type
_entity.pdbx_description
1 polymer ?
#
loop_
_entity_poly.entity_id
_entity_poly.type
_entity_poly.pdbx_seq_one_letter_code
_entity_poly.pdbx_strand_id
1 'polypeptide(L)' 'MDDAVFWVSSIGGLLSLGVFIWYYASLGKRISKEEKEAGEDLTYKINPFTGTSKDTKGKK' A
#
# COMPACT_ATOMS: atom_id res chain seq x y z
N MET A 1 -13.58 35.30 1.98
CA MET A 1 -13.27 34.12 2.82
C MET A 1 -13.31 32.84 1.98
N ASP A 2 -14.06 32.85 0.88
CA ASP A 2 -14.27 31.72 -0.03
C ASP A 2 -13.00 31.29 -0.79
N ASP A 3 -12.14 32.23 -1.21
CA ASP A 3 -10.93 31.89 -1.97
C ASP A 3 -9.92 31.06 -1.17
N ALA A 4 -9.72 31.42 0.11
CA ALA A 4 -8.80 30.70 0.98
C ALA A 4 -9.29 29.28 1.24
N VAL A 5 -10.59 29.09 1.47
CA VAL A 5 -11.20 27.78 1.67
C VAL A 5 -11.08 26.94 0.38
N PHE A 6 -11.36 27.53 -0.79
CA PHE A 6 -11.22 26.86 -2.08
C PHE A 6 -9.79 26.37 -2.33
N TRP A 7 -8.78 27.22 -2.12
CA TRP A 7 -7.38 26.86 -2.32
C TRP A 7 -6.88 25.82 -1.31
N VAL A 8 -7.27 25.95 -0.04
CA VAL A 8 -6.93 24.97 1.01
C VAL A 8 -7.54 23.60 0.70
N SER A 9 -8.83 23.54 0.32
CA SER A 9 -9.48 22.29 -0.05
C SER A 9 -8.90 21.67 -1.32
N SER A 10 -8.57 22.48 -2.33
CA SER A 10 -7.99 22.00 -3.59
C SER A 10 -6.59 21.42 -3.38
N ILE A 11 -5.71 22.14 -2.68
CA ILE A 11 -4.34 21.67 -2.39
C ILE A 11 -4.39 20.47 -1.44
N GLY A 12 -5.21 20.52 -0.40
CA GLY A 12 -5.40 19.40 0.52
C GLY A 12 -5.88 18.13 -0.18
N GLY A 13 -6.84 18.27 -1.11
CA GLY A 13 -7.30 17.17 -1.94
C GLY A 13 -6.20 16.59 -2.83
N LEU A 14 -5.44 17.45 -3.51
CA LEU A 14 -4.34 17.03 -4.39
C LEU A 14 -3.24 16.28 -3.61
N LEU A 15 -2.88 16.78 -2.43
CA LEU A 15 -1.90 16.15 -1.54
C LEU A 15 -2.41 14.80 -1.03
N SER A 16 -3.68 14.72 -0.62
CA SER A 16 -4.28 13.46 -0.17
C SER A 16 -4.24 12.39 -1.26
N LEU A 17 -4.51 12.75 -2.52
CA LEU A 17 -4.40 11.83 -3.65
C LEU A 17 -2.95 11.37 -3.87
N GLY A 18 -1.98 12.29 -3.77
CA GLY A 18 -0.56 11.95 -3.88
C GLY A 18 -0.11 10.93 -2.81
N VAL A 19 -0.51 11.14 -1.55
CA VAL A 19 -0.21 10.22 -0.44
C VAL A 19 -0.88 8.87 -0.67
N PHE A 20 -2.12 8.85 -1.16
CA PHE A 20 -2.84 7.61 -1.44
C PHE A 20 -2.16 6.79 -2.54
N ILE A 21 -1.76 7.43 -3.64
CA ILE A 21 -1.01 6.77 -4.73
C ILE A 21 0.31 6.21 -4.20
N TRP A 22 1.06 7.00 -3.42
CA TRP A 22 2.31 6.55 -2.81
C TRP A 22 2.12 5.33 -1.91
N TYR A 23 1.09 5.34 -1.08
CA TYR A 23 0.76 4.23 -0.19
C TYR A 23 0.53 2.93 -0.97
N TYR A 24 -0.33 2.94 -1.98
CA TYR A 24 -0.59 1.76 -2.81
C TYR A 24 0.61 1.31 -3.63
N ALA A 25 1.40 2.24 -4.18
CA ALA A 25 2.63 1.91 -4.89
C ALA A 25 3.66 1.24 -3.96
N SER A 26 3.79 1.75 -2.73
CA SER A 26 4.70 1.17 -1.72
C SER A 26 4.25 -0.21 -1.26
N LEU A 27 2.94 -0.43 -1.12
CA LEU A 27 2.34 -1.74 -0.84
C LEU A 27 2.62 -2.73 -1.95
N GLY A 28 2.35 -2.37 -3.22
CA GLY A 28 2.62 -3.22 -4.37
C GLY A 28 4.10 -3.60 -4.46
N LYS A 29 5.01 -2.68 -4.15
CA LYS A 29 6.45 -2.94 -4.14
C LYS A 29 6.87 -3.94 -3.05
N ARG A 30 6.22 -3.91 -1.88
CA ARG A 30 6.44 -4.90 -0.81
C ARG A 30 5.92 -6.27 -1.20
N ILE A 31 4.70 -6.33 -1.74
CA ILE A 31 4.07 -7.57 -2.22
C ILE A 31 4.94 -8.23 -3.30
N SER A 32 5.34 -7.47 -4.32
CA SER A 32 6.19 -7.99 -5.41
C SER A 32 7.55 -8.50 -4.93
N LYS A 33 8.09 -7.90 -3.85
CA LYS A 33 9.32 -8.41 -3.23
C LYS A 33 9.09 -9.73 -2.50
N GLU A 34 8.00 -9.84 -1.74
CA GLU A 34 7.62 -11.08 -1.05
C GLU A 34 7.30 -12.20 -2.05
N GLU A 35 6.65 -11.90 -3.17
CA GLU A 35 6.40 -12.86 -4.27
C GLU A 35 7.69 -13.38 -4.89
N LYS A 36 8.67 -12.51 -5.14
CA LYS A 36 9.99 -12.91 -5.66
C LYS A 36 10.78 -13.77 -4.69
N GLU A 37 10.65 -13.53 -3.38
CA GLU A 37 11.32 -14.32 -2.34
C GLU A 37 10.63 -15.66 -2.08
N ALA A 38 9.30 -15.72 -2.21
CA ALA A 38 8.51 -16.93 -2.03
C ALA A 38 8.42 -17.83 -3.27
N GLY A 39 8.59 -17.26 -4.47
CA GLY A 39 8.52 -17.99 -5.74
C GLY A 39 7.10 -18.36 -6.18
N GLU A 40 6.07 -17.81 -5.55
CA GLU A 40 4.65 -18.03 -5.87
C GLU A 40 3.89 -16.70 -5.91
N ASP A 41 2.80 -16.65 -6.69
CA ASP A 41 1.90 -15.49 -6.70
C ASP A 41 1.18 -15.40 -5.36
N LEU A 42 1.41 -14.29 -4.67
CA LEU A 42 0.92 -14.06 -3.33
C LEU A 42 -0.01 -12.84 -3.27
N THR A 43 -0.28 -12.20 -4.42
CA THR A 43 -1.19 -11.06 -4.59
C THR A 43 -2.54 -11.27 -3.90
N TYR A 44 -3.06 -12.51 -3.88
CA TYR A 44 -4.33 -12.86 -3.22
C TYR A 44 -4.18 -13.60 -1.88
N LYS A 45 -2.94 -13.89 -1.45
CA LYS A 45 -2.61 -14.64 -0.23
C LYS A 45 -1.98 -13.76 0.86
N ILE A 46 -1.28 -12.69 0.48
CA ILE A 46 -0.71 -11.70 1.40
C ILE A 46 -1.80 -10.70 1.76
N ASN A 47 -2.17 -10.65 3.04
CA ASN A 47 -3.01 -9.59 3.56
C ASN A 47 -2.18 -8.29 3.69
N PRO A 48 -2.61 -7.17 3.06
CA PRO A 48 -1.90 -5.89 3.11
C PRO A 48 -1.80 -5.26 4.51
N PHE A 49 -2.63 -5.69 5.47
CA PHE A 49 -2.62 -5.19 6.85
C PHE A 49 -1.75 -6.02 7.79
N THR A 50 -1.63 -7.34 7.58
CA THR A 50 -0.86 -8.21 8.47
C THR A 50 0.55 -8.50 7.97
N GLY A 51 0.82 -8.34 6.67
CA GLY A 51 2.14 -8.60 6.08
C GLY A 51 2.53 -10.07 6.17
N THR A 52 2.57 -10.72 5.01
CA THR A 52 2.99 -12.11 4.77
C THR A 52 2.24 -13.24 5.51
N SER A 53 1.95 -14.31 4.76
CA SER A 53 1.47 -15.60 5.24
C SER A 53 2.62 -16.41 5.88
N LYS A 54 3.30 -15.85 6.88
CA LYS A 54 4.27 -16.62 7.69
C LYS A 54 3.54 -17.50 8.70
N ASP A 55 2.77 -18.46 8.22
CA ASP A 55 2.33 -19.61 9.03
C ASP A 55 2.67 -20.97 8.38
N THR A 56 3.17 -21.00 7.14
CA THR A 56 3.56 -22.26 6.49
C THR A 56 5.05 -22.32 6.17
N LYS A 57 5.91 -22.08 7.16
CA LYS A 57 7.24 -22.71 7.17
C LYS A 57 7.54 -23.25 8.56
N GLY A 58 7.06 -24.47 8.79
CA GLY A 58 7.71 -25.48 9.61
C GLY A 58 7.75 -25.22 11.11
N LYS A 59 6.70 -25.63 11.81
CA LYS A 59 6.93 -26.36 13.06
C LYS A 59 7.65 -27.68 12.73
N LYS A 60 8.79 -27.88 13.39
CA LYS A 60 9.60 -29.11 13.50
C LYS A 60 10.37 -29.56 12.25
#